data_AF-A0A413T609-F1
#
_entry.id   AF-A0A413T609-F1
#
_cell.length_a   1.000
_cell.length_b   1.000
_cell.length_c   1.000
_cell.angle_alpha   90.00
_cell.angle_beta   90.00
_cell.angle_gamma   90.00
#
_symmetry.space_group_name_H-M   'P 1'
#
loop_
_entity.id
_entity.type
_entity.pdbx_description
1 polymer ?
#
loop_
_entity_poly.entity_id
_entity_poly.type
_entity_poly.pdbx_seq_one_letter_code
_entity_poly.pdbx_strand_id
1 'polypeptide(L)'
;MGEYFSTKKSLYYYISMAEGNYREYLKTEMVRTKKYFYVLRPVLACIWILEKGTPPPMLFRELMESELPKELVPEVEKLLDLKMNSPEIKEIPRVDKINEYLNESIEEIKFKLKSVGENKEVQWEELNKVFLEEIQIAKDRRKDFIERVMKNENI
;
A
#
# COMPACT_ATOMS: atom_id res chain seq x y z
N MET A 1 -16.61 0.65 -1.18
CA MET A 1 -15.14 0.48 -1.11
C MET A 1 -14.59 0.33 0.31
N GLY A 2 -15.22 0.91 1.35
CA GLY A 2 -14.72 0.85 2.73
C GLY A 2 -15.04 -0.42 3.53
N GLU A 3 -16.04 -1.22 3.13
CA GLU A 3 -16.54 -2.36 3.93
C GLU A 3 -15.58 -3.55 4.03
N TYR A 4 -14.62 -3.66 3.12
CA TYR A 4 -13.67 -4.78 3.06
C TYR A 4 -12.23 -4.36 3.38
N PHE A 5 -12.01 -3.09 3.71
CA PHE A 5 -10.68 -2.58 4.07
C PHE A 5 -10.40 -2.83 5.55
N SER A 6 -9.36 -3.61 5.85
CA SER A 6 -8.96 -3.88 7.22
C SER A 6 -7.80 -2.99 7.64
N THR A 7 -8.11 -1.87 8.30
CA THR A 7 -7.14 -0.91 8.84
C THR A 7 -5.98 -1.60 9.57
N LYS A 8 -6.29 -2.49 10.52
CA LYS A 8 -5.27 -3.21 11.32
C LYS A 8 -4.34 -4.06 10.44
N LYS A 9 -4.88 -4.89 9.54
CA LYS A 9 -4.07 -5.74 8.65
C LYS A 9 -3.20 -4.89 7.73
N SER A 10 -3.76 -3.82 7.17
CA SER A 10 -3.02 -2.89 6.31
C SER A 10 -1.90 -2.18 7.05
N LEU A 11 -2.15 -1.70 8.28
CA LEU A 11 -1.13 -1.09 9.13
C LEU A 11 0.01 -2.07 9.46
N TYR A 12 -0.30 -3.32 9.83
CA TYR A 12 0.72 -4.34 10.06
C TYR A 12 1.58 -4.62 8.83
N TYR A 13 0.96 -4.71 7.65
CA TYR A 13 1.67 -4.91 6.39
C TYR A 13 2.63 -3.76 6.08
N TYR A 14 2.13 -2.52 6.12
CA TYR A 14 2.96 -1.36 5.80
C TYR A 14 4.06 -1.13 6.85
N ILE A 15 3.78 -1.26 8.14
CA ILE A 15 4.82 -1.04 9.16
C ILE A 15 5.92 -2.09 9.11
N SER A 16 5.57 -3.36 8.84
CA SER A 16 6.55 -4.44 8.70
C SER A 16 7.46 -4.19 7.51
N MET A 17 6.88 -3.72 6.38
CA MET A 17 7.64 -3.31 5.21
C MET A 17 8.55 -2.11 5.50
N ALA A 18 8.04 -1.07 6.17
CA ALA A 18 8.82 0.11 6.54
C ALA A 18 10.02 -0.26 7.43
N GLU A 19 9.78 -1.02 8.49
CA GLU A 19 10.81 -1.42 9.46
C GLU A 19 11.89 -2.29 8.81
N GLY A 20 11.49 -3.29 8.00
CA GLY A 20 12.42 -4.14 7.26
C GLY A 20 13.31 -3.32 6.32
N ASN A 21 12.69 -2.49 5.48
CA ASN A 21 13.40 -1.66 4.51
C ASN A 21 14.30 -0.60 5.18
N TYR A 22 13.87 -0.01 6.30
CA TYR A 22 14.65 0.96 7.05
C TYR A 22 15.93 0.33 7.59
N ARG A 23 15.81 -0.85 8.23
CA ARG A 23 16.94 -1.61 8.77
C ARG A 23 17.91 -2.05 7.68
N GLU A 24 17.40 -2.53 6.55
CA GLU A 24 18.21 -3.08 5.46
C GLU A 24 18.93 -1.98 4.66
N TYR A 25 18.28 -0.84 4.42
CA TYR A 25 18.76 0.11 3.41
C TYR A 25 19.16 1.49 3.93
N LEU A 26 18.66 1.93 5.09
CA LEU A 26 18.86 3.31 5.55
C LEU A 26 19.85 3.43 6.71
N LYS A 27 20.51 2.33 7.13
CA LYS A 27 21.50 2.33 8.21
C LYS A 27 22.95 2.49 7.75
N THR A 28 23.19 2.70 6.46
CA THR A 28 24.52 2.93 5.87
C THR A 28 24.78 4.43 5.64
N GLU A 29 26.06 4.81 5.55
CA GLU A 29 26.48 6.19 5.26
C GLU A 29 26.08 6.64 3.84
N MET A 30 26.14 5.71 2.89
CA MET A 30 25.69 5.91 1.51
C MET A 30 24.42 5.10 1.27
N VAL A 31 23.39 5.76 0.75
CA VAL A 31 22.05 5.20 0.57
C VAL A 31 21.61 5.38 -0.85
N ARG A 32 21.01 4.33 -1.42
CA ARG A 32 20.40 4.43 -2.75
C ARG A 32 19.14 5.30 -2.70
N THR A 33 19.07 6.34 -3.54
CA THR A 33 17.94 7.29 -3.58
C THR A 33 16.58 6.60 -3.63
N LYS A 34 16.45 5.54 -4.44
CA LYS A 34 15.20 4.78 -4.56
C LYS A 34 14.74 4.08 -3.26
N LYS A 35 15.68 3.74 -2.37
CA LYS A 35 15.40 3.01 -1.12
C LYS A 35 14.76 3.90 -0.06
N TYR A 36 14.95 5.21 -0.11
CA TYR A 36 14.16 6.14 0.70
C TYR A 36 12.67 5.97 0.46
N PHE A 37 12.25 5.83 -0.80
CA PHE A 37 10.83 5.64 -1.15
C PHE A 37 10.28 4.27 -0.75
N TYR A 38 11.15 3.29 -0.46
CA TYR A 38 10.73 1.99 0.07
C TYR A 38 10.34 2.07 1.56
N VAL A 39 10.71 3.17 2.24
CA VAL A 39 10.39 3.42 3.65
C VAL A 39 9.41 4.59 3.80
N LEU A 40 9.64 5.70 3.10
CA LEU A 40 8.72 6.85 3.10
C LEU A 40 7.30 6.43 2.73
N ARG A 41 7.14 5.67 1.64
CA ARG A 41 5.82 5.28 1.16
C ARG A 41 5.02 4.46 2.18
N PRO A 42 5.55 3.36 2.75
CA PRO A 42 4.79 2.63 3.78
C PRO A 42 4.60 3.43 5.08
N VAL A 43 5.53 4.31 5.48
CA VAL A 43 5.33 5.20 6.64
C VAL A 43 4.17 6.17 6.40
N LEU A 44 4.18 6.90 5.29
CA LEU A 44 3.09 7.84 4.96
C LEU A 44 1.75 7.10 4.76
N ALA A 45 1.78 5.88 4.20
CA ALA A 45 0.60 5.04 4.09
C ALA A 45 0.03 4.66 5.48
N CYS A 46 0.88 4.34 6.45
CA CYS A 46 0.44 4.09 7.81
C CYS A 46 -0.21 5.33 8.43
N ILE A 47 0.38 6.52 8.25
CA ILE A 47 -0.16 7.78 8.79
C ILE A 47 -1.55 8.05 8.16
N TRP A 48 -1.67 7.96 6.83
CA TRP A 48 -2.95 8.09 6.12
C TRP A 48 -4.02 7.15 6.70
N ILE A 49 -3.68 5.88 6.90
CA ILE A 49 -4.64 4.88 7.39
C ILE A 49 -5.03 5.18 8.83
N LEU A 50 -4.09 5.62 9.67
CA LEU A 50 -4.37 6.01 11.06
C LEU A 50 -5.29 7.24 11.13
N GLU A 51 -5.11 8.22 10.24
CA GLU A 51 -5.90 9.46 10.23
C GLU A 51 -7.26 9.30 9.56
N LYS A 52 -7.30 8.59 8.43
CA LYS A 52 -8.47 8.58 7.53
C LYS A 52 -9.21 7.26 7.51
N GLY A 53 -8.62 6.17 8.02
CA GLY A 53 -9.24 4.85 8.05
C GLY A 53 -9.55 4.25 6.67
N THR A 54 -8.94 4.77 5.61
CA THR A 54 -9.18 4.36 4.22
C THR A 54 -7.90 3.90 3.55
N PRO A 55 -7.99 3.18 2.42
CA PRO A 55 -6.81 2.85 1.62
C PRO A 55 -6.03 4.12 1.22
N PRO A 56 -4.69 4.11 1.33
CA PRO A 56 -3.85 5.24 0.93
C PRO A 56 -3.84 5.41 -0.61
N PRO A 57 -3.62 6.63 -1.12
CA PRO A 57 -3.59 6.87 -2.55
C PRO A 57 -2.40 6.18 -3.22
N MET A 58 -2.58 5.86 -4.50
CA MET A 58 -1.53 5.23 -5.31
C MET A 58 -0.40 6.21 -5.66
N LEU A 59 -0.70 7.50 -5.79
CA LEU A 59 0.32 8.49 -6.12
C LEU A 59 1.12 8.86 -4.87
N PHE A 60 2.46 8.77 -4.97
CA PHE A 60 3.34 9.16 -3.87
C PHE A 60 3.23 10.65 -3.55
N ARG A 61 3.05 11.49 -4.58
CA ARG A 61 2.90 12.94 -4.42
C ARG A 61 1.67 13.29 -3.58
N GLU A 62 0.53 12.62 -3.80
CA GLU A 62 -0.67 12.80 -2.97
C GLU A 62 -0.44 12.38 -1.51
N LEU A 63 0.26 11.26 -1.28
CA LEU A 63 0.66 10.84 0.08
C LEU A 63 1.57 11.87 0.75
N MET A 64 2.56 12.37 0.01
CA MET A 64 3.52 13.35 0.51
C MET A 64 2.85 14.69 0.84
N GLU A 65 1.99 15.21 -0.04
CA GLU A 65 1.30 16.48 0.18
C GLU A 65 0.34 16.43 1.38
N SER A 66 -0.22 15.25 1.65
CA SER A 66 -1.17 15.06 2.75
C SER A 66 -0.49 14.75 4.09
N GLU A 67 0.49 13.87 4.11
CA GLU A 67 0.97 13.23 5.34
C GLU A 67 2.42 13.59 5.72
N LEU A 68 3.21 14.17 4.80
CA LEU A 68 4.62 14.52 5.10
C LEU A 68 4.70 15.87 5.84
N PRO A 69 5.51 15.98 6.91
CA PRO A 69 5.79 17.27 7.54
C PRO A 69 6.37 18.28 6.55
N LYS A 70 5.90 19.53 6.62
CA LYS A 70 6.25 20.59 5.65
C LYS A 70 7.75 20.89 5.62
N GLU A 71 8.41 20.73 6.76
CA GLU A 71 9.84 20.91 6.95
C GLU A 71 10.70 19.85 6.23
N LEU A 72 10.14 18.70 5.86
CA LEU A 72 10.82 17.64 5.12
C LEU A 72 10.51 17.64 3.61
N VAL A 73 9.53 18.44 3.19
CA VAL A 73 9.14 18.55 1.78
C VAL A 73 10.34 18.91 0.89
N PRO A 74 11.19 19.90 1.22
CA PRO A 74 12.33 20.25 0.37
C PRO A 74 13.33 19.10 0.20
N GLU A 75 13.59 18.35 1.27
CA GLU A 75 14.51 17.21 1.27
C GLU A 75 13.95 16.05 0.45
N VAL A 76 12.64 15.75 0.54
CA VAL A 76 12.01 14.68 -0.24
C VAL A 76 11.86 15.07 -1.72
N GLU A 77 11.59 16.33 -2.05
CA GLU A 77 11.59 16.81 -3.44
C GLU A 77 12.98 16.66 -4.09
N LYS A 78 14.06 16.95 -3.36
CA LYS A 78 15.43 16.67 -3.85
C LYS A 78 15.65 15.19 -4.15
N LEU A 79 15.12 14.29 -3.31
CA LEU A 79 15.18 12.85 -3.58
C LEU A 79 14.38 12.45 -4.82
N LEU A 80 13.22 13.07 -5.04
CA LEU A 80 12.39 12.83 -6.23
C LEU A 80 13.11 13.29 -7.50
N ASP A 81 13.69 14.49 -7.46
CA ASP A 81 14.47 15.05 -8.55
C ASP A 81 15.66 14.16 -8.91
N LEU A 82 16.48 13.78 -7.93
CA LEU A 82 17.61 12.86 -8.14
C LEU A 82 17.17 11.51 -8.71
N LYS A 83 16.04 10.97 -8.23
CA LYS A 83 15.51 9.70 -8.71
C LYS A 83 15.06 9.78 -10.18
N MET A 84 14.53 10.93 -10.62
CA MET A 84 13.96 11.11 -11.96
C MET A 84 15.00 11.60 -12.97
N ASN A 85 15.83 12.55 -12.58
CA ASN A 85 16.66 13.35 -13.48
C ASN A 85 18.15 13.01 -13.43
N SER A 86 18.58 12.23 -12.43
CA SER A 86 19.99 11.81 -12.26
C SER A 86 20.12 10.29 -12.05
N PRO A 87 19.68 9.45 -13.02
CA PRO A 87 19.72 7.99 -12.87
C PRO A 87 21.13 7.41 -12.71
N GLU A 88 22.17 8.14 -13.11
CA GLU A 88 23.58 7.84 -12.86
C GLU A 88 23.96 7.97 -11.39
N ILE A 89 23.32 8.89 -10.65
CA ILE A 89 23.50 9.07 -9.20
C ILE A 89 22.61 8.06 -8.47
N LYS A 90 23.15 6.86 -8.28
CA LYS A 90 22.42 5.77 -7.63
C LYS A 90 22.46 5.83 -6.11
N GLU A 91 23.49 6.44 -5.54
CA GLU A 91 23.77 6.51 -4.11
C GLU A 91 24.13 7.94 -3.72
N ILE A 92 23.60 8.35 -2.57
CA ILE A 92 23.82 9.66 -1.97
C ILE A 92 24.25 9.48 -0.52
N PRO A 93 24.93 10.47 0.07
CA PRO A 93 25.06 10.52 1.52
C PRO A 93 23.69 10.43 2.18
N ARG A 94 23.63 9.71 3.29
CA ARG A 94 22.42 9.56 4.10
C ARG A 94 21.87 10.94 4.47
N VAL A 95 20.56 11.13 4.25
CA VAL A 95 19.84 12.34 4.64
C VAL A 95 19.34 12.18 6.08
N ASP A 96 20.12 12.64 7.04
CA ASP A 96 19.87 12.42 8.48
C ASP A 96 18.48 12.89 8.92
N LYS A 97 18.04 14.08 8.49
CA LYS A 97 16.70 14.60 8.82
C LYS A 97 15.57 13.64 8.43
N ILE A 98 15.65 13.03 7.23
CA ILE A 98 14.66 12.06 6.77
C ILE A 98 14.79 10.78 7.59
N ASN A 99 16.02 10.33 7.84
CA ASN A 99 16.30 9.13 8.60
C ASN A 99 15.79 9.17 10.05
N GLU A 100 15.94 10.31 10.71
CA GLU A 100 15.43 10.58 12.06
C GLU A 100 13.90 10.53 12.07
N TYR A 101 13.26 11.29 11.19
CA TYR A 101 11.80 11.28 11.03
C TYR A 101 11.24 9.87 10.78
N LEU A 102 11.86 9.10 9.88
CA LEU A 102 11.40 7.75 9.59
C LEU A 102 11.55 6.82 10.79
N ASN A 103 12.64 6.93 11.54
CA ASN A 103 12.86 6.13 12.74
C ASN A 103 11.82 6.42 13.82
N GLU A 104 11.59 7.72 14.10
CA GLU A 104 10.61 8.17 15.08
C GLU A 104 9.19 7.77 14.66
N SER A 105 8.82 8.00 13.40
CA SER A 105 7.51 7.63 12.87
C SER A 105 7.27 6.12 12.96
N ILE A 106 8.26 5.29 12.63
CA ILE A 106 8.15 3.83 12.72
C ILE A 106 7.86 3.40 14.15
N GLU A 107 8.58 3.93 15.13
CA GLU A 107 8.39 3.57 16.54
C GLU A 107 7.04 4.09 17.08
N GLU A 108 6.63 5.31 16.71
CA GLU A 108 5.33 5.86 17.07
C GLU A 108 4.18 5.02 16.50
N ILE A 109 4.25 4.64 15.22
CA ILE A 109 3.23 3.81 14.57
C ILE A 109 3.17 2.42 15.22
N LYS A 110 4.33 1.82 15.54
CA LYS A 110 4.38 0.53 16.26
C LYS A 110 3.76 0.62 17.64
N PHE A 111 3.97 1.73 18.35
CA PHE A 111 3.34 1.98 19.63
C PHE A 111 1.81 2.07 19.49
N LYS A 112 1.31 2.88 18.54
CA LYS A 112 -0.13 2.99 18.25
C LYS A 112 -0.73 1.65 17.85
N LEU A 113 -0.05 0.83 17.06
CA LEU A 113 -0.53 -0.48 16.64
C LEU A 113 -0.77 -1.46 17.80
N LYS A 114 0.00 -1.35 18.89
CA LYS A 114 -0.21 -2.17 20.09
C LYS A 114 -1.51 -1.83 20.83
N SER A 115 -2.00 -0.60 20.70
CA SER A 115 -3.25 -0.14 21.34
C SER A 115 -4.48 -0.29 20.45
N VAL A 116 -4.32 -0.60 19.16
CA VAL A 116 -5.44 -0.87 18.24
C VAL A 116 -6.05 -2.24 18.55
N GLY A 117 -7.27 -2.24 19.11
CA GLY A 117 -8.09 -3.43 19.38
C GLY A 117 -8.37 -4.30 18.14
N GLU A 118 -9.01 -5.45 18.31
CA GLU A 118 -9.37 -6.32 17.18
C GLU A 118 -10.39 -5.65 16.25
N ASN A 119 -10.20 -5.82 14.94
CA ASN A 119 -11.08 -5.24 13.92
C ASN A 119 -12.41 -6.00 13.85
N LYS A 120 -13.48 -5.30 13.49
CA LYS A 120 -14.78 -5.90 13.12
C LYS A 120 -14.58 -6.99 12.06
N GLU A 121 -15.27 -8.11 12.25
CA GLU A 121 -15.30 -9.24 11.33
C GLU A 121 -15.86 -8.77 9.97
N VAL A 122 -15.09 -8.96 8.90
CA VAL A 122 -15.50 -8.60 7.54
C VAL A 122 -16.63 -9.54 7.11
N GLN A 123 -17.80 -8.99 6.80
CA GLN A 123 -18.97 -9.74 6.33
C GLN A 123 -18.78 -10.08 4.85
N TRP A 124 -18.53 -11.35 4.53
CA TRP A 124 -18.23 -11.83 3.16
C TRP A 124 -19.48 -12.19 2.36
N GLU A 125 -20.65 -12.14 2.99
CA GLU A 125 -21.91 -12.65 2.48
C GLU A 125 -22.33 -11.95 1.18
N GLU A 126 -22.13 -10.63 1.08
CA GLU A 126 -22.50 -9.85 -0.10
C GLU A 126 -21.58 -10.13 -1.30
N LEU A 127 -20.28 -10.28 -1.06
CA LEU A 127 -19.32 -10.73 -2.09
C LEU A 127 -19.62 -12.15 -2.57
N ASN A 128 -19.92 -13.07 -1.64
CA ASN A 128 -20.25 -14.44 -1.97
C ASN A 128 -21.52 -14.52 -2.82
N LYS A 129 -22.52 -13.67 -2.55
CA LYS A 129 -23.74 -13.60 -3.36
C LYS A 129 -23.42 -13.25 -4.81
N VAL A 130 -22.67 -12.18 -5.05
CA VAL A 130 -22.28 -11.74 -6.41
C VAL A 130 -21.48 -12.84 -7.12
N PHE A 131 -20.52 -13.46 -6.41
CA PHE A 131 -19.71 -14.54 -6.98
C PHE A 131 -20.56 -15.76 -7.40
N LEU A 132 -21.52 -16.16 -6.57
CA LEU A 132 -22.42 -17.28 -6.87
C LEU A 132 -23.37 -16.97 -8.02
N GLU A 133 -23.86 -15.73 -8.12
CA GLU A 133 -24.68 -15.26 -9.24
C GLU A 133 -23.91 -15.37 -10.57
N GLU A 134 -22.65 -14.91 -10.62
CA GLU A 134 -21.81 -15.02 -11.82
C GLU A 134 -21.52 -16.49 -12.21
N ILE A 135 -21.28 -17.37 -11.23
CA ILE A 135 -21.15 -18.81 -11.50
C ILE A 135 -22.42 -19.38 -12.11
N GLN A 136 -23.59 -18.98 -11.60
CA GLN A 136 -24.87 -19.47 -12.10
C GLN A 136 -25.11 -19.00 -13.53
N ILE A 137 -24.88 -17.71 -13.81
CA ILE A 137 -24.96 -17.14 -15.17
C ILE A 137 -24.03 -17.89 -16.14
N ALA A 138 -22.79 -18.20 -15.72
CA ALA A 138 -21.85 -18.93 -16.54
C ALA A 138 -22.31 -20.38 -16.82
N LYS A 139 -22.90 -21.06 -15.83
CA LYS A 139 -23.49 -22.39 -16.01
C LYS A 139 -24.66 -22.38 -16.98
N ASP A 140 -25.55 -21.40 -16.87
CA ASP A 140 -26.72 -21.28 -17.74
C ASP A 140 -26.30 -21.01 -19.18
N ARG A 141 -25.35 -20.08 -19.41
CA ARG A 141 -24.77 -19.84 -20.75
C ARG A 141 -24.14 -21.08 -21.36
N ARG A 142 -23.42 -21.87 -20.55
CA ARG A 142 -22.80 -23.12 -20.99
C ARG A 142 -23.85 -24.16 -21.38
N LYS A 143 -24.94 -24.26 -20.61
CA LYS A 143 -26.05 -25.18 -20.88
C LYS A 143 -26.75 -24.81 -22.20
N ASP A 144 -27.10 -23.54 -22.38
CA ASP A 144 -27.71 -23.02 -23.61
C ASP A 144 -26.84 -23.28 -24.84
N PHE A 145 -25.53 -23.13 -24.71
CA PHE A 145 -24.58 -23.42 -25.78
C PHE A 145 -24.60 -24.91 -26.16
N ILE A 146 -24.53 -25.81 -25.18
CA ILE A 146 -24.57 -27.26 -25.42
C ILE A 146 -25.90 -27.66 -26.07
N GLU A 147 -27.03 -27.13 -25.60
CA GLU A 147 -28.35 -27.41 -26.20
C GLU A 147 -28.46 -26.95 -27.66
N ARG A 148 -27.86 -25.80 -28.00
CA ARG A 148 -27.82 -25.30 -29.39
C ARG A 148 -26.95 -26.17 -30.29
N VAL A 149 -25.79 -26.63 -29.82
CA VAL A 149 -24.90 -27.53 -30.58
C VAL A 149 -25.59 -28.87 -30.83
N MET A 150 -26.15 -29.49 -29.79
CA MET A 150 -26.85 -30.78 -29.88
C MET A 150 -28.09 -30.74 -30.80
N LYS A 151 -28.76 -29.58 -30.91
CA LYS A 151 -29.89 -29.40 -31.85
C LYS A 151 -29.45 -29.21 -33.30
N ASN A 152 -28.27 -28.66 -33.55
CA ASN A 152 -27.75 -28.42 -34.89
C ASN A 152 -27.01 -29.63 -35.49
N GLU A 153 -26.58 -30.59 -34.67
CA GLU A 153 -25.92 -31.84 -35.12
C GLU A 153 -26.90 -32.99 -35.44
N ASN A 154 -28.21 -32.78 -35.27
CA ASN A 154 -29.27 -33.77 -35.56
C ASN A 154 -30.04 -33.48 -36.88
N ILE A 155 -29.38 -32.84 -37.87
CA ILE A 155 -29.90 -32.64 -39.24
C ILE A 155 -28.97 -33.31 -40.24
#